data_AF-A0A948FZM2-F1
#
_entry.id   AF-A0A948FZM2-F1
#
_cell.length_a   1.000
_cell.length_b   1.000
_cell.length_c   1.000
_cell.angle_alpha   90.00
_cell.angle_beta   90.00
_cell.angle_gamma   90.00
#
_symmetry.space_group_name_H-M   'P 1'
#
loop_
_entity.id
_entity.type
_entity.pdbx_description
1 polymer ?
#
loop_
_entity_poly.entity_id
_entity_poly.type
_entity_poly.pdbx_seq_one_letter_code
_entity_poly.pdbx_strand_id
1 'polypeptide(L)'
;MSYQHFQKTDRMEISILLNKGYSVRDIGRALGKNHSSISREIKDNSVKGIYDPCQAEYKARLKRRMSKYQGMKIADNPDLAIKVAV
;
A
#
# COMPACT_ATOMS: atom_id res chain seq x y z
N MET A 1 11.61 -14.77 -2.82
CA MET A 1 11.62 -13.51 -2.04
C MET A 1 10.37 -13.48 -1.18
N SER A 2 10.52 -13.31 0.14
CA SER A 2 9.36 -13.09 1.01
C SER A 2 8.81 -11.69 0.76
N TYR A 3 7.48 -11.56 0.65
CA TYR A 3 6.84 -10.27 0.47
C TYR A 3 6.91 -9.49 1.79
N GLN A 4 7.73 -8.43 1.81
CA GLN A 4 7.81 -7.53 2.95
C GLN A 4 6.98 -6.27 2.69
N HIS A 5 6.08 -5.97 3.62
CA HIS A 5 5.35 -4.71 3.61
C HIS A 5 6.28 -3.53 3.89
N PHE A 6 6.09 -2.42 3.18
CA PHE A 6 6.75 -1.17 3.49
C PHE A 6 6.29 -0.66 4.86
N GLN A 7 7.26 -0.42 5.74
CA GLN A 7 7.03 0.23 7.01
C GLN A 7 6.88 1.73 6.84
N LYS A 8 6.51 2.43 7.91
CA LYS A 8 6.39 3.89 7.90
C LYS A 8 7.73 4.56 7.57
N THR A 9 8.82 4.06 8.16
CA THR A 9 10.19 4.50 7.91
C THR A 9 10.57 4.37 6.44
N ASP A 10 10.33 3.20 5.84
CA ASP A 10 10.62 2.96 4.43
C ASP A 10 9.91 3.98 3.53
N ARG A 11 8.64 4.32 3.82
CA ARG A 11 7.88 5.32 3.06
C ARG A 11 8.44 6.73 3.21
N MET A 12 8.91 7.09 4.41
CA MET A 12 9.57 8.38 4.63
C MET A 12 10.85 8.49 3.80
N GLU A 13 11.68 7.44 3.83
CA GLU A 13 12.94 7.40 3.07
C GLU A 13 12.70 7.46 1.56
N ILE A 14 11.69 6.74 1.05
CA ILE A 14 11.27 6.83 -0.34
C ILE A 14 10.91 8.28 -0.70
N SER A 15 10.13 8.97 0.14
CA SER A 15 9.75 10.37 -0.12
C SER A 15 10.95 11.32 -0.09
N ILE A 16 11.86 11.17 0.88
CA ILE A 16 13.08 11.97 0.96
C ILE A 16 13.94 11.79 -0.30
N LEU A 17 14.13 10.55 -0.74
CA LEU A 17 14.97 10.25 -1.90
C LEU A 17 14.30 10.66 -3.23
N LEU A 18 12.98 10.53 -3.34
CA LEU A 18 12.22 11.05 -4.47
C LEU A 18 12.35 12.57 -4.59
N ASN A 19 12.20 13.29 -3.48
CA ASN A 19 12.35 14.75 -3.45
C ASN A 19 13.77 15.21 -3.80
N LYS A 20 14.78 14.38 -3.52
CA LYS A 20 16.17 14.61 -3.93
C LYS A 20 16.43 14.26 -5.41
N GLY A 21 15.45 13.72 -6.14
CA GLY A 21 15.57 13.38 -7.56
C GLY A 21 16.22 12.04 -7.87
N TYR A 22 16.35 11.13 -6.89
CA TYR A 22 16.90 9.80 -7.14
C TYR A 22 15.95 8.93 -7.97
N SER A 23 16.53 8.07 -8.82
CA SER A 23 15.74 7.10 -9.58
C SER A 23 15.21 5.99 -8.68
N VAL A 24 14.09 5.37 -9.04
CA VAL A 24 13.50 4.24 -8.29
C VAL A 24 14.48 3.08 -8.10
N ARG A 25 15.42 2.89 -9.04
CA ARG A 25 16.48 1.88 -8.95
C ARG A 25 17.50 2.22 -7.88
N ASP A 26 17.90 3.48 -7.78
CA ASP A 26 18.84 3.96 -6.77
C ASP A 26 18.22 3.91 -5.38
N ILE A 27 16.94 4.28 -5.26
CA ILE A 27 16.15 4.16 -4.03
C ILE A 27 16.08 2.69 -3.60
N GLY A 28 15.82 1.77 -4.53
CA GLY A 28 15.83 0.33 -4.26
C GLY A 28 17.17 -0.18 -3.74
N ARG A 29 18.27 0.27 -4.35
CA ARG A 29 19.63 -0.08 -3.91
C ARG A 29 19.93 0.47 -2.51
N ALA A 30 19.55 1.72 -2.23
CA ALA A 30 19.75 2.36 -0.93
C ALA A 30 18.97 1.67 0.20
N LEU A 31 17.73 1.26 -0.06
CA LEU A 31 16.85 0.62 0.91
C LEU A 31 17.02 -0.91 1.02
N GLY A 32 17.81 -1.51 0.12
CA GLY A 32 17.87 -2.97 -0.01
C GLY A 32 16.52 -3.59 -0.43
N LYS A 33 15.66 -2.82 -1.13
CA LYS A 33 14.34 -3.25 -1.57
C LYS A 33 14.30 -3.35 -3.10
N ASN A 34 13.42 -4.20 -3.62
CA ASN A 34 13.26 -4.33 -5.07
C ASN A 34 12.66 -3.03 -5.66
N HIS A 35 13.33 -2.46 -6.66
CA HIS A 35 12.88 -1.29 -7.41
C HIS A 35 11.44 -1.45 -7.95
N SER A 36 11.05 -2.66 -8.34
CA SER A 36 9.68 -2.95 -8.81
C SER A 36 8.65 -2.80 -7.70
N SER A 37 8.99 -3.17 -6.46
CA SER A 37 8.11 -2.99 -5.30
C SER A 37 7.96 -1.52 -4.94
N ILE A 38 9.05 -0.74 -5.02
CA ILE A 38 9.02 0.71 -4.78
C ILE A 38 8.20 1.41 -5.87
N SER A 39 8.36 1.02 -7.13
CA SER A 39 7.56 1.58 -8.23
C SER A 39 6.06 1.35 -8.02
N ARG A 40 5.66 0.13 -7.61
CA ARG A 40 4.27 -0.17 -7.26
C ARG A 40 3.78 0.63 -6.06
N GLU A 41 4.58 0.72 -5.01
CA GLU A 41 4.27 1.52 -3.82
C GLU A 41 4.00 2.99 -4.19
N ILE A 42 4.87 3.60 -5.00
CA ILE A 42 4.69 4.99 -5.45
C ILE A 42 3.44 5.09 -6.33
N LYS A 43 3.28 4.22 -7.33
CA LYS A 43 2.16 4.25 -8.26
C LYS A 43 0.80 4.11 -7.55
N ASP A 44 0.68 3.12 -6.66
CA ASP A 44 -0.60 2.78 -6.04
C ASP A 44 -0.98 3.77 -4.92
N ASN A 45 0.02 4.30 -4.21
CA ASN A 45 -0.24 5.15 -3.05
C ASN A 45 -0.13 6.66 -3.31
N SER A 46 0.41 7.10 -4.43
CA SER A 46 0.42 8.53 -4.79
C SER A 46 -1.00 9.10 -4.95
N VAL A 47 -1.15 10.39 -4.63
CA VAL A 47 -2.41 11.13 -4.79
C VAL A 47 -2.12 12.33 -5.68
N LYS A 48 -2.86 12.46 -6.79
CA LYS A 48 -2.67 13.55 -7.77
C LYS A 48 -1.22 13.68 -8.26
N GLY A 49 -0.53 12.54 -8.42
CA GLY A 49 0.87 12.49 -8.86
C GLY A 49 1.91 12.79 -7.78
N ILE A 50 1.49 13.10 -6.55
CA ILE A 50 2.38 13.41 -5.42
C ILE A 50 2.44 12.19 -4.49
N TYR A 51 3.67 11.80 -4.13
CA TYR A 51 3.91 10.74 -3.15
C TYR A 51 4.04 11.31 -1.74
N ASP A 52 2.98 11.16 -0.93
CA ASP A 52 2.95 11.54 0.47
C ASP A 52 3.02 10.28 1.38
N PRO A 53 4.03 10.16 2.27
CA PRO A 53 4.19 9.00 3.14
C PRO A 53 3.02 8.73 4.09
N CYS A 54 2.41 9.79 4.64
CA CYS A 54 1.31 9.69 5.60
C CYS A 54 0.05 9.19 4.90
N GLN A 55 -0.25 9.72 3.71
CA GLN A 55 -1.36 9.26 2.88
C GLN A 55 -1.13 7.82 2.41
N ALA A 56 0.09 7.47 2.03
CA ALA A 56 0.44 6.12 1.62
C ALA A 56 0.26 5.10 2.76
N GLU A 57 0.67 5.44 3.98
CA GLU A 57 0.42 4.61 5.16
C GLU A 57 -1.08 4.45 5.44
N TYR A 58 -1.84 5.55 5.38
CA TYR A 58 -3.28 5.53 5.59
C TYR A 58 -4.00 4.64 4.56
N LYS A 59 -3.69 4.80 3.27
CA LYS A 59 -4.22 3.94 2.19
C LYS A 59 -3.88 2.47 2.39
N ALA A 60 -2.63 2.16 2.75
CA ALA A 60 -2.21 0.78 3.00
C ALA A 60 -3.00 0.15 4.17
N ARG A 61 -3.20 0.90 5.26
CA ARG A 61 -4.03 0.46 6.40
C ARG A 61 -5.49 0.26 6.00
N LEU A 62 -6.08 1.20 5.27
CA LEU A 62 -7.44 1.08 4.77
C LEU A 62 -7.60 -0.13 3.85
N LYS A 63 -6.68 -0.35 2.90
CA LYS A 63 -6.74 -1.50 1.98
C LYS A 63 -6.70 -2.82 2.75
N ARG A 64 -5.85 -2.92 3.78
CA ARG A 64 -5.80 -4.10 4.65
C ARG A 64 -7.08 -4.29 5.48
N ARG A 65 -7.69 -3.20 5.94
CA ARG A 65 -8.98 -3.25 6.65
C ARG A 65 -10.10 -3.71 5.71
N MET A 66 -10.15 -3.14 4.51
CA MET A 66 -11.21 -3.38 3.53
C MET A 66 -11.05 -4.71 2.78
N SER A 67 -9.86 -5.32 2.74
CA SER A 67 -9.65 -6.61 2.07
C SER A 67 -10.50 -7.74 2.66
N LYS A 68 -10.85 -7.62 3.95
CA LYS A 68 -11.76 -8.55 4.63
C LYS A 68 -13.23 -8.21 4.44
N TYR A 69 -13.56 -7.05 3.87
CA TYR A 69 -14.94 -6.60 3.67
C TYR A 69 -15.37 -6.76 2.21
N GLN A 70 -14.52 -6.32 1.27
CA GLN A 70 -14.80 -6.33 -0.17
C GLN A 70 -14.83 -7.73 -0.81
N GLY A 71 -14.42 -8.78 -0.08
CA GLY A 71 -14.45 -10.17 -0.54
C GLY A 71 -15.46 -11.05 0.20
N MET A 72 -16.30 -10.48 1.06
CA MET A 72 -17.28 -11.26 1.82
C MET A 72 -18.54 -11.48 0.99
N LYS A 73 -18.73 -12.71 0.53
CA LYS A 73 -19.97 -13.16 -0.13
C LYS A 73 -21.22 -12.91 0.72
N ILE A 74 -21.08 -12.90 2.05
CA ILE A 74 -22.16 -12.61 3.01
C ILE A 74 -22.49 -11.12 3.04
N ALA A 75 -21.50 -10.23 2.91
CA ALA A 75 -21.74 -8.79 2.87
C ALA A 75 -22.40 -8.37 1.55
N ASP A 76 -22.08 -9.06 0.45
CA ASP A 76 -22.64 -8.77 -0.88
C ASP A 76 -24.02 -9.40 -1.11
N ASN A 77 -24.42 -10.40 -0.31
CA ASN A 77 -25.69 -11.10 -0.48
C ASN A 77 -26.56 -11.01 0.79
N PRO A 78 -27.63 -10.20 0.77
CA PRO A 78 -28.48 -9.98 1.95
C PRO A 78 -29.19 -11.25 2.43
N ASP A 79 -29.51 -12.21 1.53
CA ASP A 79 -30.12 -13.49 1.92
C ASP A 79 -29.16 -14.37 2.72
N LEU A 80 -27.86 -14.33 2.41
CA LEU A 80 -26.84 -15.03 3.19
C LEU A 80 -26.61 -14.36 4.56
N ALA A 81 -26.73 -13.04 4.64
CA ALA A 81 -26.59 -12.31 5.90
C ALA A 81 -27.71 -12.67 6.90
N ILE A 82 -28.96 -12.79 6.43
CA ILE A 82 -30.11 -13.14 7.27
C ILE A 82 -29.99 -14.57 7.81
N LYS A 83 -29.52 -15.54 7.00
CA LYS A 83 -29.40 -16.95 7.40
C LYS A 83 -28.32 -17.24 8.45
N VAL A 84 -27.32 -16.38 8.56
CA VAL A 84 -26.22 -16.52 9.53
C VAL A 84 -26.56 -15.85 10.87
N ALA A 85 -27.59 -15.00 10.91
CA ALA A 85 -28.00 -14.23 12.08
C ALA A 85 -29.03 -14.96 12.99
N VAL A 86 -29.45 -16.17 12.62
CA VAL A 86 -30.36 -17.06 13.37
C VAL A 86 -29.55 -18.18 14.01
#